data_AF-A0A7W5AEU6-F1
#
_entry.id   AF-A0A7W5AEU6-F1
#
_cell.length_a   1.000
_cell.length_b   1.000
_cell.length_c   1.000
_cell.angle_alpha   90.00
_cell.angle_beta   90.00
_cell.angle_gamma   90.00
#
_symmetry.space_group_name_H-M   'P 1'
#
loop_
_entity.id
_entity.type
_entity.pdbx_description
1 polymer ?
#
loop_
_entity_poly.entity_id
_entity_poly.type
_entity_poly.pdbx_seq_one_letter_code
_entity_poly.pdbx_strand_id
1 'polypeptide(L)'
;MFRLIQLHTESGVPRIGVEPDGYVSARAALAHYRTAPATYFAVGRFDNEGTLTEVILDPICGLDGACQRPASVIHSTTYERLCERCASGLDVLTVPQLARRLGIACRLAPPVARFRQTGIAGLRAPSGNRIAREFPDHIHDPSWRRELCDDLARSTTALNGLLIGVGALSHRQVLDLFPALCALGDELPAGIRSDLARATARPLSPAGVTGLRLGLNQLS
;
A
#
# COMPACT_ATOMS: atom_id res chain seq x y z
N MET A 1 -5.56 -20.49 5.61
CA MET A 1 -4.30 -20.53 4.80
C MET A 1 -4.53 -19.80 3.48
N PHE A 2 -3.50 -19.29 2.81
CA PHE A 2 -3.62 -18.68 1.47
C PHE A 2 -2.74 -19.41 0.46
N ARG A 3 -3.21 -19.59 -0.77
CA ARG A 3 -2.42 -20.21 -1.86
C ARG A 3 -2.66 -19.48 -3.17
N LEU A 4 -1.72 -19.57 -4.09
CA LEU A 4 -1.92 -19.06 -5.45
C LEU A 4 -2.86 -20.00 -6.20
N ILE A 5 -3.76 -19.43 -6.98
CA ILE A 5 -4.67 -20.20 -7.80
C ILE A 5 -4.50 -19.85 -9.27
N GLN A 6 -4.58 -20.87 -10.11
CA GLN A 6 -4.63 -20.76 -11.55
C GLN A 6 -6.06 -20.96 -12.01
N LEU A 7 -6.46 -20.25 -13.05
CA LEU A 7 -7.76 -20.43 -13.66
C LEU A 7 -7.55 -20.84 -15.11
N HIS A 8 -7.89 -22.09 -15.40
CA HIS A 8 -7.80 -22.65 -16.75
C HIS A 8 -9.21 -22.89 -17.26
N THR A 9 -9.40 -22.76 -18.57
CA THR A 9 -10.69 -23.11 -19.17
C THR A 9 -10.53 -24.46 -19.85
N GLU A 10 -11.28 -25.45 -19.37
CA GLU A 10 -11.33 -26.79 -19.96
C GLU A 10 -12.73 -26.98 -20.53
N SER A 11 -12.85 -27.10 -21.85
CA SER A 11 -14.15 -27.25 -22.56
C SER A 11 -15.18 -26.16 -22.20
N GLY A 12 -14.72 -24.92 -21.99
CA GLY A 12 -15.57 -23.77 -21.64
C GLY A 12 -15.93 -23.65 -20.15
N VAL A 13 -15.54 -24.63 -19.32
CA VAL A 13 -15.76 -24.63 -17.88
C VAL A 13 -14.50 -24.13 -17.16
N PRO A 14 -14.60 -23.13 -16.27
CA PRO A 14 -13.46 -22.69 -15.47
C PRO A 14 -13.06 -23.76 -14.46
N ARG A 15 -11.77 -24.13 -14.46
CA ARG A 15 -11.14 -25.04 -13.50
C ARG A 15 -10.09 -24.30 -12.69
N ILE A 16 -10.08 -24.55 -11.38
CA ILE A 16 -9.15 -23.92 -10.45
C ILE A 16 -8.01 -24.88 -10.15
N GLY A 17 -6.80 -24.54 -10.60
CA GLY A 17 -5.56 -25.16 -10.14
C GLY A 17 -5.07 -24.47 -8.87
N VAL A 18 -4.48 -25.22 -7.94
CA VAL A 18 -3.98 -24.70 -6.67
C VAL A 18 -2.49 -25.00 -6.55
N GLU A 19 -1.70 -23.98 -6.27
CA GLU A 19 -0.27 -24.14 -6.02
C GLU A 19 -0.06 -24.80 -4.63
N PRO A 20 0.82 -25.83 -4.49
CA PRO A 20 1.14 -26.49 -3.21
C PRO A 20 1.61 -25.56 -2.08
N ASP A 21 2.40 -24.54 -2.40
CA ASP A 21 2.99 -23.57 -1.49
C ASP A 21 1.93 -22.67 -0.85
N GLY A 22 2.02 -22.62 0.47
CA GLY A 22 1.15 -21.86 1.33
C GLY A 22 1.74 -20.56 1.80
N TYR A 23 0.87 -19.56 1.96
CA TYR A 23 1.20 -18.30 2.58
C TYR A 23 0.38 -18.12 3.86
N VAL A 24 1.03 -17.53 4.87
CA VAL A 24 0.43 -17.19 6.15
C VAL A 24 -0.52 -16.00 6.06
N SER A 25 -0.45 -15.19 5.00
CA SER A 25 -1.32 -14.03 4.79
C SER A 25 -1.63 -13.78 3.32
N ALA A 26 -2.81 -13.21 3.04
CA ALA A 26 -3.18 -12.75 1.70
C ALA A 26 -2.19 -11.72 1.14
N ARG A 27 -1.60 -10.89 2.00
CA ARG A 27 -0.61 -9.87 1.61
C ARG A 27 0.66 -10.52 1.06
N ALA A 28 1.17 -11.55 1.72
CA ALA A 28 2.36 -12.27 1.26
C ALA A 28 2.08 -13.02 -0.06
N ALA A 29 0.93 -13.69 -0.16
CA ALA A 29 0.50 -14.35 -1.38
C ALA A 29 0.36 -13.37 -2.56
N LEU A 30 -0.28 -12.21 -2.35
CA LEU A 30 -0.42 -11.17 -3.37
C LEU A 30 0.92 -10.54 -3.77
N ALA A 31 1.89 -10.46 -2.84
CA ALA A 31 3.23 -9.98 -3.17
C ALA A 31 3.95 -10.96 -4.11
N HIS A 32 3.87 -12.26 -3.84
CA HIS A 32 4.45 -13.29 -4.71
C HIS A 32 3.69 -13.42 -6.04
N TYR A 33 2.36 -13.32 -6.01
CA TYR A 33 1.53 -13.26 -7.21
C TYR A 33 2.05 -12.23 -8.22
N ARG A 34 2.41 -11.02 -7.73
CA ARG A 34 2.90 -9.91 -8.57
C ARG A 34 4.30 -10.11 -9.12
N THR A 35 5.10 -11.02 -8.58
CA THR A 35 6.43 -11.33 -9.14
C THR A 35 6.33 -12.28 -10.35
N ALA A 36 5.20 -12.98 -10.52
CA ALA A 36 4.96 -13.88 -11.64
C ALA A 36 3.47 -13.89 -12.09
N PRO A 37 2.93 -12.75 -12.55
CA PRO A 37 1.48 -12.61 -12.75
C PRO A 37 0.94 -13.39 -13.96
N ALA A 38 1.78 -13.74 -14.94
CA ALA A 38 1.39 -14.53 -16.11
C ALA A 38 1.03 -16.00 -15.76
N THR A 39 1.47 -16.50 -14.60
CA THR A 39 1.30 -17.91 -14.21
C THR A 39 0.05 -18.13 -13.35
N TYR A 40 -0.51 -17.08 -12.76
CA TYR A 40 -1.55 -17.20 -11.75
C TYR A 40 -2.73 -16.28 -12.05
N PHE A 41 -3.91 -16.69 -11.59
CA PHE A 41 -5.13 -15.91 -11.72
C PHE A 41 -5.35 -15.01 -10.50
N ALA A 42 -5.23 -15.57 -9.30
CA ALA A 42 -5.60 -14.91 -8.04
C ALA A 42 -4.97 -15.58 -6.82
N VAL A 43 -5.33 -15.09 -5.63
CA VAL A 43 -5.02 -15.75 -4.35
C VAL A 43 -6.29 -16.40 -3.79
N GLY A 44 -6.23 -17.68 -3.47
CA GLY A 44 -7.29 -18.40 -2.78
C GLY A 44 -7.09 -18.42 -1.26
N ARG A 45 -8.16 -18.22 -0.49
CA ARG A 45 -8.22 -18.46 0.96
C ARG A 45 -8.83 -19.83 1.22
N PHE A 46 -8.11 -20.63 1.98
CA PHE A 46 -8.52 -21.98 2.37
C PHE A 46 -8.83 -22.01 3.86
N ASP A 47 -9.89 -22.73 4.22
CA ASP A 47 -10.20 -23.06 5.62
C ASP A 47 -9.24 -24.13 6.16
N ASN A 48 -9.53 -24.62 7.36
CA ASN A 48 -8.70 -25.61 8.04
C ASN A 48 -8.87 -27.02 7.45
N GLU A 49 -9.93 -27.26 6.68
CA GLU A 49 -10.22 -28.53 6.01
C GLU A 49 -9.59 -28.60 4.60
N GLY A 50 -9.03 -27.48 4.13
CA GLY A 50 -8.42 -27.39 2.80
C GLY A 50 -9.43 -27.03 1.71
N THR A 51 -10.61 -26.54 2.07
CA THR A 51 -11.63 -26.09 1.12
C THR A 51 -11.38 -24.63 0.73
N LEU A 52 -11.47 -24.31 -0.57
CA LEU A 52 -11.37 -22.95 -1.08
C LEU A 52 -12.63 -22.16 -0.72
N THR A 53 -12.49 -21.14 0.12
CA THR A 53 -13.61 -20.36 0.67
C THR A 53 -13.75 -18.97 0.03
N GLU A 54 -12.66 -18.40 -0.45
CA GLU A 54 -12.65 -17.06 -1.04
C GLU A 54 -11.54 -16.92 -2.09
N VAL A 55 -11.84 -16.21 -3.18
CA VAL A 55 -10.89 -15.78 -4.20
C VAL A 55 -10.63 -14.28 -4.05
N ILE A 56 -9.35 -13.93 -3.90
CA ILE A 56 -8.86 -12.57 -3.72
C ILE A 56 -8.11 -12.16 -4.99
N LEU A 57 -8.72 -11.25 -5.76
CA LEU A 57 -8.20 -10.72 -7.00
C LEU A 57 -7.25 -9.55 -6.75
N ASP A 58 -6.21 -9.40 -7.58
CA ASP A 58 -5.38 -8.21 -7.54
C ASP A 58 -6.16 -6.96 -7.99
N PRO A 59 -6.03 -5.81 -7.32
CA PRO A 59 -6.74 -4.59 -7.72
C PRO A 59 -6.10 -3.88 -8.92
N ILE A 60 -5.01 -4.37 -9.50
CA ILE A 60 -4.32 -3.75 -10.63
C ILE A 60 -4.87 -4.28 -11.97
N CYS A 61 -5.09 -3.37 -12.92
CA CYS A 61 -5.51 -3.69 -14.28
C CYS A 61 -4.39 -4.39 -15.07
N GLY A 62 -4.77 -5.46 -15.76
CA GLY A 62 -3.91 -6.29 -16.58
C GLY A 62 -3.20 -7.39 -15.80
N LEU A 63 -2.55 -8.28 -16.53
CA LEU A 63 -1.63 -9.27 -15.98
C LEU A 63 -0.21 -8.70 -15.86
N ASP A 64 0.24 -7.88 -16.81
CA ASP A 64 1.63 -7.41 -16.87
C ASP A 64 1.88 -6.05 -16.22
N GLY A 65 0.89 -5.50 -15.50
CA GLY A 65 1.01 -4.19 -14.85
C GLY A 65 1.18 -3.00 -15.81
N ALA A 66 1.01 -3.21 -17.13
CA ALA A 66 1.02 -2.17 -18.16
C ALA A 66 -0.02 -1.08 -17.88
N CYS A 67 -1.14 -1.45 -17.26
CA CYS A 67 -2.16 -0.52 -16.79
C CYS A 67 -2.17 -0.43 -15.26
N GLN A 68 -1.53 0.59 -14.70
CA GLN A 68 -1.46 0.85 -13.25
C GLN A 68 -2.78 1.43 -12.67
N ARG A 69 -3.91 1.25 -13.35
CA ARG A 69 -5.23 1.73 -12.91
C ARG A 69 -5.91 0.64 -12.07
N PRO A 70 -6.77 1.04 -11.11
CA PRO A 70 -7.61 0.08 -10.40
C PRO A 70 -8.47 -0.73 -11.37
N ALA A 71 -8.42 -2.05 -11.25
CA ALA A 71 -9.35 -2.93 -11.93
C ALA A 71 -10.75 -2.79 -11.31
N SER A 72 -11.77 -2.74 -12.15
CA SER A 72 -13.18 -2.69 -11.76
C SER A 72 -13.98 -3.88 -12.28
N VAL A 73 -13.50 -4.53 -13.34
CA VAL A 73 -14.16 -5.64 -14.04
C VAL A 73 -13.16 -6.72 -14.46
N ILE A 74 -13.65 -7.85 -14.96
CA ILE A 74 -12.89 -9.02 -15.38
C ILE A 74 -13.31 -9.42 -16.79
N HIS A 75 -12.38 -9.68 -17.70
CA HIS A 75 -12.70 -10.18 -19.03
C HIS A 75 -13.40 -11.54 -18.95
N SER A 76 -14.51 -11.71 -19.66
CA SER A 76 -15.40 -12.88 -19.51
C SER A 76 -14.82 -14.20 -19.99
N THR A 77 -13.81 -14.15 -20.87
CA THR A 77 -13.16 -15.32 -21.49
C THR A 77 -11.77 -15.58 -20.92
N THR A 78 -10.95 -14.54 -20.82
CA THR A 78 -9.54 -14.67 -20.37
C THR A 78 -9.39 -14.49 -18.86
N TYR A 79 -10.44 -14.00 -18.19
CA TYR A 79 -10.43 -13.66 -16.77
C TYR A 79 -9.38 -12.63 -16.37
N GLU A 80 -8.86 -11.87 -17.33
CA GLU A 80 -7.97 -10.75 -17.08
C GLU A 80 -8.73 -9.62 -16.38
N ARG A 81 -8.14 -9.01 -15.36
CA ARG A 81 -8.77 -7.92 -14.61
C ARG A 81 -8.54 -6.61 -15.36
N LEU A 82 -9.57 -5.82 -15.55
CA LEU A 82 -9.54 -4.63 -16.39
C LEU A 82 -10.10 -3.42 -15.65
N CYS A 83 -9.52 -2.25 -15.90
CA CYS A 83 -10.14 -0.97 -15.57
C CYS A 83 -11.16 -0.59 -16.65
N GLU A 84 -12.03 0.38 -16.35
CA GLU A 84 -13.08 0.86 -17.28
C GLU A 84 -12.56 1.17 -18.69
N ARG A 85 -11.37 1.78 -18.80
CA ARG A 85 -10.76 2.12 -20.09
C ARG A 85 -10.31 0.89 -20.87
N CYS A 86 -9.68 -0.08 -20.19
CA CYS A 86 -9.18 -1.31 -20.83
C CYS A 86 -10.32 -2.29 -21.15
N ALA A 87 -11.45 -2.16 -20.46
CA ALA A 87 -12.66 -2.95 -20.70
C ALA A 87 -13.50 -2.45 -21.88
N SER A 88 -13.20 -1.28 -22.43
CA SER A 88 -14.01 -0.66 -23.49
C SER A 88 -14.09 -1.58 -24.72
N GLY A 89 -15.31 -1.99 -25.08
CA GLY A 89 -15.57 -2.85 -26.24
C GLY A 89 -15.30 -4.35 -26.00
N LEU A 90 -15.08 -4.77 -24.74
CA LEU A 90 -14.89 -6.16 -24.37
C LEU A 90 -16.06 -6.71 -23.56
N ASP A 91 -16.31 -8.02 -23.66
CA ASP A 91 -17.26 -8.71 -22.79
C ASP A 91 -16.66 -8.92 -21.41
N VAL A 92 -17.25 -8.28 -20.41
CA VAL A 92 -16.73 -8.26 -19.04
C VAL A 92 -17.73 -8.75 -18.00
N LEU A 93 -17.18 -9.26 -16.90
CA LEU A 93 -17.84 -9.69 -15.70
C LEU A 93 -17.49 -8.72 -14.57
N THR A 94 -18.48 -8.34 -13.79
CA THR A 94 -18.28 -7.76 -12.46
C THR A 94 -17.79 -8.84 -11.48
N VAL A 95 -17.17 -8.42 -10.37
CA VAL A 95 -16.73 -9.36 -9.31
C VAL A 95 -17.87 -10.26 -8.80
N PRO A 96 -19.11 -9.77 -8.58
CA PRO A 96 -20.23 -10.64 -8.20
C PRO A 96 -20.65 -11.63 -9.30
N GLN A 97 -20.54 -11.26 -10.58
CA GLN A 97 -20.82 -12.18 -11.70
C GLN A 97 -19.78 -13.29 -11.76
N LEU A 98 -18.50 -12.96 -11.56
CA LEU A 98 -17.43 -13.94 -11.46
C LEU A 98 -17.66 -14.90 -10.29
N ALA A 99 -18.03 -14.38 -9.11
CA ALA A 99 -18.32 -15.21 -7.94
C ALA A 99 -19.43 -16.25 -8.21
N ARG A 100 -20.51 -15.82 -8.87
CA ARG A 100 -21.58 -16.74 -9.30
C ARG A 100 -21.10 -17.78 -10.30
N ARG A 101 -20.23 -17.40 -11.23
CA ARG A 101 -19.69 -18.31 -12.25
C ARG A 101 -18.73 -19.34 -11.67
N LEU A 102 -17.95 -18.98 -10.66
CA LEU A 102 -17.02 -19.88 -9.98
C LEU A 102 -17.69 -20.69 -8.85
N GLY A 103 -18.84 -20.24 -8.34
CA GLY A 103 -19.48 -20.81 -7.16
C GLY A 103 -18.72 -20.51 -5.85
N ILE A 104 -17.84 -19.51 -5.86
CA ILE A 104 -16.94 -19.16 -4.74
C ILE A 104 -16.97 -17.64 -4.55
N ALA A 105 -16.96 -17.19 -3.30
CA ALA A 105 -16.90 -15.76 -2.98
C ALA A 105 -15.66 -15.12 -3.62
N CYS A 106 -15.84 -14.01 -4.33
CA CYS A 106 -14.76 -13.26 -4.95
C CYS A 106 -14.73 -11.83 -4.40
N ARG A 107 -13.53 -11.29 -4.18
CA ARG A 107 -13.33 -9.87 -3.89
C ARG A 107 -12.04 -9.34 -4.49
N LEU A 108 -11.98 -8.04 -4.68
CA LEU A 108 -10.71 -7.35 -4.94
C LEU A 108 -9.94 -7.21 -3.61
N ALA A 109 -8.62 -7.39 -3.66
CA ALA A 109 -7.79 -7.04 -2.54
C ALA A 109 -7.87 -5.53 -2.29
N PRO A 110 -7.65 -5.08 -1.04
CA PRO A 110 -7.54 -3.65 -0.78
C PRO A 110 -6.51 -3.04 -1.73
N PRO A 111 -6.78 -1.84 -2.28
CA PRO A 111 -5.83 -1.18 -3.16
C PRO A 111 -4.48 -1.11 -2.45
N VAL A 112 -3.45 -1.62 -3.12
CA VAL A 112 -2.08 -1.38 -2.68
C VAL A 112 -1.91 0.12 -2.81
N ALA A 113 -1.69 0.82 -1.69
CA ALA A 113 -1.20 2.19 -1.74
C ALA A 113 0.01 2.15 -2.69
N ARG A 114 -0.14 2.75 -3.87
CA ARG A 114 0.77 2.54 -5.01
C ARG A 114 2.21 2.62 -4.55
N PHE A 115 2.86 1.46 -4.44
CA PHE A 115 4.30 1.38 -4.58
C PHE A 115 4.54 1.64 -6.07
N ARG A 116 4.62 2.92 -6.44
CA ARG A 116 5.26 3.32 -7.70
C ARG A 116 6.70 2.83 -7.57
N GLN A 117 7.01 1.66 -8.12
CA GLN A 117 8.33 1.44 -8.67
C GLN A 117 8.46 2.45 -9.81
N THR A 118 9.07 3.59 -9.55
CA THR A 118 9.55 4.48 -10.60
C THR A 118 10.76 3.80 -11.24
N GLY A 119 10.48 2.91 -12.20
CA GLY A 119 11.42 2.66 -13.28
C GLY A 119 11.55 3.95 -14.09
N ILE A 120 12.68 4.63 -13.88
CA ILE A 120 13.39 5.52 -14.82
C ILE A 120 12.55 6.71 -15.34
N ALA A 121 12.89 7.92 -14.87
CA ALA A 121 12.35 9.24 -15.22
C ALA A 121 11.07 9.71 -14.49
N GLY A 122 11.25 10.14 -13.23
CA GLY A 122 10.94 11.53 -12.87
C GLY A 122 9.49 12.02 -12.86
N LEU A 123 8.59 11.40 -12.08
CA LEU A 123 7.50 12.14 -11.42
C LEU A 123 7.37 11.62 -9.98
N ARG A 124 7.98 12.36 -9.05
CA ARG A 124 8.03 12.08 -7.60
C ARG A 124 6.64 11.71 -7.09
N ALA A 125 6.55 10.68 -6.26
CA ALA A 125 5.33 10.42 -5.49
C ALA A 125 4.91 11.71 -4.76
N PRO A 126 3.60 11.98 -4.56
CA PRO A 126 3.18 13.10 -3.73
C PRO A 126 3.91 12.98 -2.39
N SER A 127 4.67 14.02 -2.03
CA SER A 127 5.71 13.97 -1.01
C SER A 127 5.22 13.33 0.29
N GLY A 128 3.96 13.55 0.67
CA GLY A 128 3.34 12.94 1.83
C GLY A 128 3.41 11.40 1.92
N ASN A 129 3.11 10.68 0.83
CA ASN A 129 3.10 9.20 0.85
C ASN A 129 4.51 8.61 0.90
N ARG A 130 5.48 9.28 0.25
CA ARG A 130 6.90 8.94 0.33
C ARG A 130 7.37 9.06 1.77
N ILE A 131 7.17 10.23 2.36
CA ILE A 131 7.59 10.58 3.71
C ILE A 131 7.01 9.58 4.72
N ALA A 132 5.69 9.37 4.72
CA ALA A 132 5.04 8.48 5.68
C ALA A 132 5.60 7.05 5.69
N ARG A 133 5.97 6.54 4.51
CA ARG A 133 6.47 5.17 4.33
C ARG A 133 7.94 5.05 4.72
N GLU A 134 8.76 6.00 4.29
CA GLU A 134 10.23 5.92 4.42
C GLU A 134 10.73 6.40 5.77
N PHE A 135 9.89 7.14 6.52
CA PHE A 135 10.27 7.80 7.77
C PHE A 135 10.99 6.89 8.78
N PRO A 136 10.48 5.69 9.14
CA PRO A 136 11.12 4.87 10.17
C PRO A 136 12.52 4.40 9.78
N ASP A 137 12.74 4.18 8.49
CA ASP A 137 13.97 3.57 7.97
C ASP A 137 15.03 4.63 7.62
N HIS A 138 14.62 5.89 7.36
CA HIS A 138 15.51 6.92 6.80
C HIS A 138 15.73 8.13 7.70
N ILE A 139 15.03 8.24 8.85
CA ILE A 139 15.19 9.38 9.77
C ILE A 139 16.64 9.59 10.26
N HIS A 140 17.43 8.53 10.31
CA HIS A 140 18.85 8.61 10.67
C HIS A 140 19.71 9.31 9.63
N ASP A 141 19.32 9.27 8.35
CA ASP A 141 20.07 9.84 7.23
C ASP A 141 19.89 11.37 7.16
N PRO A 142 20.94 12.17 7.42
CA PRO A 142 20.86 13.62 7.37
C PRO A 142 20.51 14.17 5.98
N SER A 143 20.86 13.45 4.91
CA SER A 143 20.54 13.86 3.54
C SER A 143 19.04 13.72 3.27
N TRP A 144 18.44 12.60 3.71
CA TRP A 144 17.02 12.37 3.63
C TRP A 144 16.22 13.37 4.49
N ARG A 145 16.69 13.69 5.70
CA ARG A 145 16.05 14.73 6.53
C ARG A 145 16.05 16.10 5.86
N ARG A 146 17.15 16.48 5.21
CA ARG A 146 17.22 17.74 4.44
C ARG A 146 16.20 17.76 3.29
N GLU A 147 16.09 16.67 2.54
CA GLU A 147 15.06 16.55 1.49
C GLU A 147 13.64 16.64 2.05
N LEU A 148 13.39 16.03 3.21
CA LEU A 148 12.13 16.12 3.92
C LEU A 148 11.81 17.58 4.30
N CYS A 149 12.77 18.31 4.87
CA CYS A 149 12.58 19.72 5.22
C CYS A 149 12.30 20.60 3.98
N ASP A 150 12.97 20.34 2.86
CA ASP A 150 12.70 21.02 1.60
C ASP A 150 11.29 20.71 1.06
N ASP A 151 10.82 19.47 1.20
CA ASP A 151 9.47 19.08 0.81
C ASP A 151 8.41 19.70 1.71
N LEU A 152 8.68 19.79 3.02
CA LEU A 152 7.83 20.44 4.02
C LEU A 152 7.68 21.95 3.77
N ALA A 153 8.75 22.61 3.36
CA ALA A 153 8.71 24.04 3.00
C ALA A 153 7.86 24.31 1.75
N ARG A 154 7.75 23.34 0.83
CA ARG A 154 7.09 23.51 -0.47
C ARG A 154 5.65 22.97 -0.54
N SER A 155 5.24 22.13 0.40
CA SER A 155 3.98 21.37 0.26
C SER A 155 3.31 21.05 1.60
N THR A 156 2.04 21.43 1.72
CA THR A 156 1.19 21.04 2.85
C THR A 156 0.92 19.53 2.91
N THR A 157 0.99 18.83 1.77
CA THR A 157 0.83 17.36 1.75
C THR A 157 2.04 16.62 2.35
N ALA A 158 3.22 17.25 2.38
CA ALA A 158 4.40 16.69 3.05
C ALA A 158 4.20 16.65 4.58
N LEU A 159 3.52 17.65 5.15
CA LEU A 159 3.21 17.70 6.58
C LEU A 159 2.34 16.51 7.00
N ASN A 160 1.31 16.18 6.22
CA ASN A 160 0.50 14.98 6.48
C ASN A 160 1.35 13.70 6.46
N GLY A 161 2.33 13.62 5.55
CA GLY A 161 3.28 12.52 5.51
C GLY A 161 4.11 12.40 6.78
N LEU A 162 4.62 13.53 7.29
CA LEU A 162 5.37 13.59 8.54
C LEU A 162 4.52 13.12 9.73
N LEU A 163 3.29 13.62 9.85
CA LEU A 163 2.36 13.26 10.93
C LEU A 163 2.08 11.75 10.93
N ILE A 164 1.81 11.17 9.75
CA ILE A 164 1.54 9.74 9.60
C ILE A 164 2.79 8.92 9.90
N GLY A 165 3.95 9.28 9.34
CA GLY A 165 5.21 8.56 9.52
C GLY A 165 5.66 8.53 10.97
N VAL A 166 5.63 9.68 11.65
CA VAL A 166 5.95 9.78 13.08
C VAL A 166 4.91 9.04 13.92
N GLY A 167 3.62 9.15 13.58
CA GLY A 167 2.53 8.47 14.29
C GLY A 167 2.58 6.94 14.18
N ALA A 168 3.11 6.41 13.08
CA ALA A 168 3.26 4.97 12.85
C ALA A 168 4.38 4.33 13.68
N LEU A 169 5.29 5.13 14.25
CA LEU A 169 6.35 4.59 15.12
C LEU A 169 5.74 3.97 16.39
N SER A 170 6.18 2.76 16.72
CA SER A 170 5.94 2.16 18.03
C SER A 170 6.70 2.92 19.12
N HIS A 171 6.26 2.80 20.39
CA HIS A 171 6.95 3.43 21.52
C HIS A 171 8.44 3.05 21.59
N ARG A 172 8.77 1.79 21.30
CA ARG A 172 10.16 1.33 21.25
C ARG A 172 10.96 2.03 20.16
N GLN A 173 10.42 2.11 18.93
CA GLN A 173 11.08 2.83 17.85
C GLN A 173 11.26 4.31 18.16
N VAL A 174 10.30 4.96 18.84
CA VAL A 174 10.49 6.37 19.27
C VAL A 174 11.70 6.51 20.18
N LEU A 175 11.90 5.59 21.13
CA LEU A 175 13.06 5.61 22.03
C LEU A 175 14.36 5.32 21.29
N ASP A 176 14.37 4.30 20.43
CA ASP A 176 15.55 3.90 19.65
C ASP A 176 15.99 4.99 18.66
N LEU A 177 15.02 5.71 18.08
CA LEU A 177 15.24 6.77 17.09
C LEU A 177 15.33 8.17 17.70
N PHE A 178 15.19 8.31 19.02
CA PHE A 178 14.96 9.60 19.68
C PHE A 178 16.00 10.69 19.33
N PRO A 179 17.32 10.40 19.30
CA PRO A 179 18.31 11.40 18.90
C PRO A 179 18.11 11.91 17.46
N ALA A 180 17.73 11.03 16.53
CA ALA A 180 17.48 11.39 15.14
C ALA A 180 16.16 12.17 14.98
N LEU A 181 15.15 11.85 15.80
CA LEU A 181 13.89 12.58 15.86
C LEU A 181 14.09 14.02 16.37
N CYS A 182 14.90 14.21 17.41
CA CYS A 182 15.27 15.53 17.91
C CYS A 182 16.06 16.34 16.87
N ALA A 183 17.03 15.70 16.20
CA ALA A 183 17.78 16.34 15.12
C ALA A 183 16.84 16.82 14.00
N LEU A 184 15.87 16.00 13.59
CA LEU A 184 14.84 16.44 12.65
C LEU A 184 14.03 17.62 13.20
N GLY A 185 13.62 17.57 14.48
CA GLY A 185 12.90 18.64 15.14
C GLY A 185 13.62 19.99 15.07
N ASP A 186 14.94 19.99 15.22
CA ASP A 186 15.78 21.18 15.08
C ASP A 186 15.94 21.66 13.63
N GLU A 187 15.98 20.72 12.69
CA GLU A 187 16.13 20.98 11.25
C GLU A 187 14.81 21.44 10.57
N LEU A 188 13.65 21.34 11.24
CA LEU A 188 12.35 21.67 10.67
C LEU A 188 12.23 23.14 10.24
N PRO A 189 11.50 23.44 9.15
CA PRO A 189 11.15 24.81 8.78
C PRO A 189 10.47 25.56 9.93
N ALA A 190 10.89 26.81 10.19
CA ALA A 190 10.51 27.56 11.39
C ALA A 190 8.99 27.64 11.65
N GLY A 191 8.18 27.82 10.61
CA GLY A 191 6.71 27.85 10.73
C GLY A 191 6.13 26.51 11.21
N ILE A 192 6.59 25.40 10.62
CA ILE A 192 6.15 24.05 10.98
C ILE A 192 6.65 23.67 12.37
N ARG A 193 7.90 24.01 12.71
CA ARG A 193 8.46 23.83 14.05
C ARG A 193 7.61 24.54 15.10
N SER A 194 7.25 25.81 14.86
CA SER A 194 6.42 26.61 15.77
C SER A 194 5.02 26.02 15.93
N ASP A 195 4.39 25.60 14.85
CA ASP A 195 3.04 25.04 14.90
C ASP A 195 3.00 23.68 15.61
N LEU A 196 3.97 22.81 15.37
CA LEU A 196 4.08 21.52 16.07
C LEU A 196 4.42 21.71 17.56
N ALA A 197 5.34 22.63 17.88
CA ALA A 197 5.64 22.98 19.27
C ALA A 197 4.39 23.52 19.99
N ARG A 198 3.62 24.41 19.36
CA ARG A 198 2.35 24.90 19.91
C ARG A 198 1.32 23.79 20.09
N ALA A 199 1.26 22.85 19.16
CA ALA A 199 0.34 21.71 19.22
C ALA A 199 0.61 20.78 20.41
N THR A 200 1.82 20.78 20.98
CA THR A 200 2.14 19.97 22.17
C THR A 200 1.36 20.37 23.42
N ALA A 201 0.84 21.60 23.49
CA ALA A 201 -0.10 22.00 24.54
C ALA A 201 -1.43 21.21 24.51
N ARG A 202 -1.73 20.55 23.38
CA ARG A 202 -2.84 19.61 23.21
C ARG A 202 -2.30 18.26 22.72
N PRO A 203 -1.68 17.49 23.62
CA PRO A 203 -0.84 16.34 23.25
C PRO A 203 -1.62 15.16 22.65
N LEU A 204 -2.96 15.17 22.72
CA LEU A 204 -3.81 14.13 22.14
C LEU A 204 -4.09 14.32 20.64
N SER A 205 -3.67 15.44 20.05
CA SER A 205 -3.77 15.67 18.62
C SER A 205 -2.61 15.01 17.86
N PRO A 206 -2.77 14.56 16.60
CA PRO A 206 -1.68 14.03 15.80
C PRO A 206 -0.47 14.98 15.74
N ALA A 207 -0.72 16.28 15.57
CA ALA A 207 0.32 17.31 15.59
C ALA A 207 1.02 17.43 16.94
N GLY A 208 0.28 17.35 18.05
CA GLY A 208 0.84 17.37 19.40
C GLY A 208 1.71 16.15 19.69
N VAL A 209 1.24 14.94 19.35
CA VAL A 209 2.04 13.70 19.48
C VAL A 209 3.30 13.77 18.62
N THR A 210 3.19 14.24 17.38
CA THR A 210 4.36 14.41 16.51
C THR A 210 5.35 15.41 17.09
N GLY A 211 4.88 16.57 17.59
CA GLY A 211 5.75 17.56 18.25
C GLY A 211 6.53 16.95 19.41
N LEU A 212 5.84 16.24 20.32
CA LEU A 212 6.48 15.56 21.45
C LEU A 212 7.52 14.52 21.01
N ARG A 213 7.19 13.70 19.99
CA ARG A 213 8.11 12.66 19.46
C ARG A 213 9.33 13.26 18.77
N LEU A 214 9.23 14.46 18.21
CA LEU A 214 10.34 15.20 17.62
C LEU A 214 11.14 16.02 18.66
N GLY A 215 10.86 15.85 19.96
CA GLY A 215 11.53 16.61 21.03
C GLY A 215 11.13 18.09 21.08
N LEU A 216 10.07 18.48 20.36
CA LEU A 216 9.55 19.85 20.35
C LEU A 216 8.65 20.06 21.56
N ASN A 217 9.24 20.28 22.72
CA ASN A 217 8.47 20.76 23.85
C ASN A 217 8.40 22.29 23.79
N GLN A 218 7.36 22.89 24.36
CA GLN A 218 7.47 24.26 24.82
C GLN A 218 8.57 24.29 25.89
N LEU A 219 9.82 24.48 25.47
CA LEU A 219 10.80 25.12 26.32
C LEU A 219 10.24 26.53 26.55
N SER A 220 9.67 26.70 27.73
CA SER A 220 9.43 27.98 28.40
C SER A 220 10.57 28.96 28.15
#